data_AF-A0A4R0NMF4-F1
#
_entry.id   AF-A0A4R0NMF4-F1
#
_cell.length_a   1.000
_cell.length_b   1.000
_cell.length_c   1.000
_cell.angle_alpha   90.00
_cell.angle_beta   90.00
_cell.angle_gamma   90.00
#
_symmetry.space_group_name_H-M   'P 1'
#
loop_
_entity.id
_entity.type
_entity.pdbx_description
1 polymer ?
#
loop_
_entity_poly.entity_id
_entity_poly.type
_entity_poly.pdbx_seq_one_letter_code
_entity_poly.pdbx_strand_id
1 'polypeptide(L)'
;MSRLFLEMSTDQTPGWAWIWLMIIFLPPSGYAALRLAYSAGGKWYHSIGYWVMFSIGSMFAGHYILLNGDILVSALIKTPVTTEAKVISIEKVIRRKLGFDHTKVTLEFNGSKIALEARPYSYFYLQDKSKLQINAGASFLGNHYVTSTGIASQEKASARWLHLEDWAYRHRWLGVIILCMIAGVAIKFKFFPDKPGEKPRPIGFWKIMGLTMGILMAIAVVLYAALLIYFKFFMTRN
;
A
#
# COMPACT_ATOMS: atom_id res chain seq x y z
N MET A 1 -5.12 -5.87 -3.16
CA MET A 1 -5.05 -7.32 -3.36
C MET A 1 -4.99 -7.70 -4.85
N SER A 2 -5.67 -7.01 -5.77
CA SER A 2 -5.50 -7.17 -7.24
C SER A 2 -4.04 -7.17 -7.70
N ARG A 3 -3.24 -6.26 -7.14
CA ARG A 3 -1.82 -6.11 -7.46
C ARG A 3 -0.98 -7.35 -7.17
N LEU A 4 -1.45 -8.35 -6.39
CA LEU A 4 -0.73 -9.63 -6.16
C LEU A 4 -0.71 -10.53 -7.39
N PHE A 5 -1.77 -10.50 -8.19
CA PHE A 5 -1.97 -11.38 -9.36
C PHE A 5 -1.73 -10.66 -10.69
N LEU A 6 -1.72 -9.32 -10.67
CA LEU A 6 -1.53 -8.49 -11.86
C LEU A 6 -0.15 -7.84 -11.84
N GLU A 7 0.48 -7.79 -13.00
CA GLU A 7 1.72 -7.04 -13.19
C GLU A 7 1.45 -5.56 -13.46
N MET A 8 0.38 -5.26 -14.20
CA MET A 8 -0.03 -3.89 -14.55
C MET A 8 -1.55 -3.79 -14.70
N SER A 9 -2.13 -2.62 -14.39
CA SER A 9 -3.55 -2.34 -14.65
C SER A 9 -3.81 -0.86 -14.92
N THR A 10 -4.91 -0.55 -15.60
CA THR A 10 -5.52 0.78 -15.52
C THR A 10 -6.38 0.85 -14.26
N ASP A 11 -6.20 1.90 -13.47
CA ASP A 11 -6.97 2.13 -12.25
C ASP A 11 -8.02 3.26 -12.49
N GLN A 12 -8.87 3.10 -13.52
CA GLN A 12 -9.92 4.07 -13.83
C GLN A 12 -11.31 3.51 -13.48
N THR A 13 -12.07 4.25 -12.67
CA THR A 13 -13.47 3.92 -12.42
C THR A 13 -14.36 4.88 -13.19
N PRO A 14 -15.34 4.38 -13.97
CA PRO A 14 -16.28 5.24 -14.66
C PRO A 14 -17.03 6.16 -13.69
N GLY A 15 -17.27 7.42 -14.09
CA GLY A 15 -17.97 8.40 -13.26
C GLY A 15 -19.32 7.92 -12.71
N TRP A 16 -20.06 7.13 -13.50
CA TRP A 16 -21.36 6.58 -13.11
C TRP A 16 -21.28 5.59 -11.94
N ALA A 17 -20.16 4.87 -11.77
CA ALA A 17 -20.02 3.89 -10.69
C ALA A 17 -19.96 4.57 -9.31
N TRP A 18 -19.47 5.81 -9.25
CA TRP A 18 -19.47 6.60 -8.01
C TRP A 18 -20.88 6.92 -7.51
N ILE A 19 -21.83 7.14 -8.43
CA ILE A 19 -23.23 7.40 -8.08
C ILE A 19 -23.84 6.16 -7.42
N TRP A 20 -23.59 4.97 -7.97
CA TRP A 20 -24.10 3.72 -7.39
C TRP A 20 -23.44 3.38 -6.06
N LEU A 21 -22.13 3.63 -5.91
CA LEU A 21 -21.46 3.49 -4.63
C LEU A 21 -22.09 4.38 -3.56
N MET A 22 -22.45 5.63 -3.89
CA MET A 22 -23.18 6.50 -2.97
C MET A 22 -24.53 5.91 -2.59
N ILE A 23 -25.35 5.50 -3.56
CA ILE A 23 -26.68 4.94 -3.32
C ILE A 23 -26.60 3.69 -2.43
N ILE A 24 -25.64 2.80 -2.66
CA ILE A 24 -25.48 1.55 -1.91
C ILE A 24 -24.97 1.79 -0.49
N PHE A 25 -23.99 2.70 -0.32
CA PHE A 25 -23.32 2.87 0.97
C PHE A 25 -23.95 3.94 1.87
N LEU A 26 -24.77 4.86 1.35
CA LEU A 26 -25.45 5.89 2.15
C LEU A 26 -26.39 5.29 3.23
N PRO A 27 -27.32 4.36 2.91
CA PRO A 27 -28.21 3.76 3.90
C PRO A 27 -27.49 3.00 5.03
N PRO A 28 -26.56 2.05 4.76
CA PRO A 28 -25.85 1.34 5.82
C PRO A 28 -24.92 2.27 6.62
N SER A 29 -24.34 3.30 5.99
CA SER A 29 -23.56 4.32 6.72
C SER A 29 -24.43 5.12 7.69
N GLY A 30 -25.67 5.45 7.29
CA GLY A 30 -26.64 6.12 8.15
C GLY A 30 -27.02 5.26 9.36
N TYR A 31 -27.31 3.98 9.12
CA TYR A 31 -27.58 3.03 10.19
C TYR A 31 -26.38 2.88 11.16
N ALA A 32 -25.17 2.72 10.64
CA ALA A 32 -23.95 2.60 11.45
C ALA A 32 -23.69 3.86 12.28
N ALA A 33 -23.92 5.04 11.70
CA ALA A 33 -23.75 6.32 12.36
C ALA A 33 -24.72 6.51 13.53
N LEU A 34 -26.00 6.22 13.31
CA LEU A 34 -27.03 6.28 14.36
C LEU A 34 -26.71 5.30 15.48
N ARG A 35 -26.43 4.04 15.14
CA ARG A 35 -26.08 3.01 16.14
C ARG A 35 -24.88 3.43 16.99
N LEU A 36 -23.84 3.95 16.37
CA LEU A 36 -22.64 4.38 17.08
C LEU A 36 -22.92 5.58 17.99
N ALA A 37 -23.65 6.59 17.50
CA ALA A 37 -24.01 7.76 18.29
C ALA A 37 -24.86 7.41 19.53
N TYR A 38 -25.87 6.55 19.37
CA TYR A 38 -26.70 6.09 20.49
C TYR A 38 -25.92 5.23 21.48
N SER A 39 -25.08 4.31 21.01
CA SER A 39 -24.26 3.45 21.87
C SER A 39 -23.22 4.22 22.70
N ALA A 40 -22.74 5.35 22.19
CA ALA A 40 -21.75 6.20 22.85
C ALA A 40 -22.38 7.23 23.81
N GLY A 41 -23.72 7.25 23.96
CA GLY A 41 -24.42 8.28 24.74
C GLY A 41 -24.22 9.71 24.20
N GLY A 42 -23.85 9.83 22.91
CA GLY A 42 -23.51 11.11 22.30
C GLY A 42 -24.75 11.94 21.95
N LYS A 43 -24.58 13.26 21.89
CA LYS A 43 -25.61 14.18 21.37
C LYS A 43 -25.92 13.88 19.89
N TRP A 44 -27.15 14.17 19.45
CA TRP A 44 -27.70 13.81 18.13
C TRP A 44 -26.83 14.26 16.94
N TYR A 45 -26.14 15.40 17.06
CA TYR A 45 -25.28 15.93 15.99
C TYR A 45 -24.01 15.10 15.75
N HIS A 46 -23.60 14.24 16.69
CA HIS A 46 -22.51 13.28 16.44
C HIS A 46 -22.89 12.26 15.36
N SER A 47 -24.19 11.94 15.22
CA SER A 47 -24.69 11.06 14.16
C SER A 47 -24.39 11.63 12.77
N ILE A 48 -24.40 12.96 12.60
CA ILE A 48 -24.06 13.59 11.31
C ILE A 48 -22.59 13.39 11.00
N GLY A 49 -21.70 13.67 11.96
CA GLY A 49 -20.26 13.48 11.78
C GLY A 49 -19.90 12.01 11.48
N TYR A 50 -20.49 11.06 12.21
CA TYR A 50 -20.31 9.63 11.93
C TYR A 50 -20.88 9.23 10.57
N TRP A 51 -22.01 9.81 10.15
CA TRP A 51 -22.60 9.50 8.86
C TRP A 51 -21.73 9.95 7.69
N VAL A 52 -21.17 11.15 7.76
CA VAL A 52 -20.21 11.65 6.77
C VAL A 52 -18.97 10.75 6.73
N MET A 53 -18.38 10.45 7.90
CA MET A 53 -17.22 9.56 8.02
C MET A 53 -17.45 8.17 7.42
N PHE A 54 -18.55 7.52 7.80
CA PHE A 54 -18.87 6.19 7.30
C PHE A 54 -19.19 6.21 5.81
N SER A 55 -19.87 7.25 5.32
CA SER A 55 -20.17 7.39 3.89
C SER A 55 -18.89 7.54 3.08
N ILE A 56 -18.00 8.46 3.46
CA ILE A 56 -16.71 8.67 2.78
C ILE A 56 -15.84 7.40 2.85
N GLY A 57 -15.69 6.82 4.05
CA GLY A 57 -14.89 5.62 4.24
C GLY A 57 -15.41 4.43 3.43
N SER A 58 -16.73 4.22 3.44
CA SER A 58 -17.37 3.15 2.67
C SER A 58 -17.32 3.40 1.16
N MET A 59 -17.38 4.65 0.71
CA MET A 59 -17.19 4.99 -0.70
C MET A 59 -15.79 4.67 -1.18
N PHE A 60 -14.74 5.05 -0.44
CA PHE A 60 -13.37 4.71 -0.82
C PHE A 60 -13.09 3.21 -0.77
N ALA A 61 -13.54 2.53 0.30
CA ALA A 61 -13.40 1.08 0.42
C ALA A 61 -14.18 0.35 -0.68
N GLY A 62 -15.43 0.75 -0.92
CA GLY A 62 -16.30 0.21 -1.95
C GLY A 62 -15.75 0.42 -3.36
N HIS A 63 -15.23 1.62 -3.66
CA HIS A 63 -14.55 1.91 -4.90
C HIS A 63 -13.34 0.99 -5.12
N TYR A 64 -12.48 0.86 -4.11
CA TYR A 64 -11.32 -0.02 -4.17
C TYR A 64 -11.73 -1.50 -4.34
N ILE A 65 -12.77 -1.96 -3.65
CA ILE A 65 -13.30 -3.33 -3.78
C ILE A 65 -13.88 -3.55 -5.18
N LEU A 66 -14.66 -2.59 -5.70
CA LEU A 66 -15.32 -2.70 -6.99
C LEU A 66 -14.30 -2.75 -8.13
N LEU A 67 -13.31 -1.85 -8.14
CA LEU A 67 -12.29 -1.83 -9.19
C LEU A 67 -11.42 -3.09 -9.15
N ASN A 68 -10.91 -3.44 -7.97
CA ASN A 68 -10.05 -4.62 -7.84
C ASN A 68 -10.80 -5.94 -7.99
N GLY A 69 -12.05 -5.97 -7.55
CA GLY A 69 -12.97 -7.09 -7.68
C GLY A 69 -13.32 -7.32 -9.15
N ASP A 70 -13.71 -6.28 -9.89
CA ASP A 70 -14.00 -6.38 -11.31
C ASP A 70 -12.80 -6.91 -12.11
N ILE A 71 -11.60 -6.36 -11.87
CA ILE A 71 -10.41 -6.83 -12.57
C ILE A 71 -10.07 -8.28 -12.18
N LEU A 72 -10.17 -8.64 -10.91
CA LEU A 72 -9.90 -10.01 -10.44
C LEU A 72 -10.89 -11.01 -11.04
N VAL A 73 -12.19 -10.71 -10.98
CA VAL A 73 -13.26 -11.54 -11.56
C VAL A 73 -13.06 -11.65 -13.07
N SER A 74 -12.74 -10.54 -13.74
CA SER A 74 -12.47 -10.54 -15.18
C SER A 74 -11.24 -11.38 -15.54
N ALA A 75 -10.18 -11.34 -14.73
CA ALA A 75 -8.98 -12.15 -14.94
C ALA A 75 -9.20 -13.65 -14.70
N LEU A 76 -10.21 -14.02 -13.89
CA LEU A 76 -10.59 -15.41 -13.64
C LEU A 76 -11.53 -15.97 -14.71
N ILE A 77 -12.46 -15.15 -15.21
CA ILE A 77 -13.50 -15.59 -16.15
C ILE A 77 -13.06 -15.44 -17.60
N LYS A 78 -12.44 -14.31 -17.95
CA LYS A 78 -12.06 -14.03 -19.34
C LYS A 78 -10.70 -14.67 -19.63
N THR A 79 -10.57 -15.34 -20.76
CA THR A 79 -9.29 -15.86 -21.23
C THR A 79 -8.41 -14.68 -21.64
N PRO A 80 -7.29 -14.42 -20.94
CA PRO A 80 -6.41 -13.34 -21.31
C PRO A 80 -5.68 -13.71 -22.61
N VAL A 81 -5.50 -12.73 -23.49
CA VAL A 81 -4.90 -12.93 -24.81
C VAL A 81 -3.41 -12.65 -24.71
N THR A 82 -2.62 -13.62 -25.17
CA THR A 82 -1.17 -13.41 -25.29
C THR A 82 -0.89 -12.61 -26.56
N THR A 83 -0.26 -11.45 -26.41
CA THR A 83 0.01 -10.53 -27.52
C THR A 83 1.36 -9.84 -27.31
N GLU A 84 2.03 -9.54 -28.42
CA GLU A 84 3.25 -8.73 -28.39
C GLU A 84 2.85 -7.24 -28.31
N ALA A 85 3.25 -6.57 -27.24
CA ALA A 85 3.05 -5.15 -27.05
C ALA A 85 4.36 -4.39 -27.22
N LYS A 86 4.30 -3.25 -27.91
CA LYS A 86 5.43 -2.34 -28.04
C LYS A 86 5.45 -1.39 -26.85
N VAL A 87 6.62 -1.26 -26.21
CA VAL A 87 6.83 -0.33 -25.10
C VAL A 87 7.11 1.05 -25.67
N ILE A 88 6.28 2.03 -25.32
CA ILE A 88 6.44 3.42 -25.78
C ILE A 88 7.24 4.22 -24.74
N SER A 89 6.79 4.19 -23.48
CA SER A 89 7.44 4.92 -22.39
C SER A 89 7.30 4.19 -21.07
N ILE A 90 8.32 4.34 -20.23
CA ILE A 90 8.37 3.82 -18.87
C ILE A 90 8.86 4.93 -17.97
N GLU A 91 8.02 5.36 -17.04
CA GLU A 91 8.28 6.51 -16.18
C GLU A 91 8.19 6.11 -14.71
N LYS A 92 9.14 6.61 -13.90
CA LYS A 92 9.03 6.53 -12.44
C LYS A 92 8.09 7.62 -11.96
N VAL A 93 6.97 7.25 -11.35
CA VAL A 93 6.09 8.22 -10.69
C VAL A 93 6.53 8.35 -9.23
N ILE A 94 7.09 9.51 -8.89
CA ILE A 94 7.61 9.81 -7.55
C ILE A 94 6.65 10.79 -6.86
N ARG A 95 6.11 10.41 -5.70
CA ARG A 95 5.32 11.31 -4.85
C ARG A 95 6.24 11.96 -3.81
N ARG A 96 6.24 13.30 -3.78
CA ARG A 96 7.18 14.19 -3.03
C ARG A 96 7.76 13.60 -1.72
N LYS A 97 6.92 13.18 -0.77
CA LYS A 97 7.36 12.71 0.57
C LYS A 97 7.40 11.19 0.74
N LEU A 98 6.78 10.42 -0.17
CA LEU A 98 6.62 8.97 -0.05
C LEU A 98 7.59 8.19 -0.94
N GLY A 99 8.29 8.87 -1.85
CA GLY A 99 9.26 8.24 -2.74
C GLY A 99 8.61 7.64 -3.99
N PHE A 100 9.20 6.53 -4.47
CA PHE A 100 8.77 5.86 -5.69
C PHE A 100 7.44 5.12 -5.47
N ASP A 101 6.36 5.62 -6.07
CA ASP A 101 4.99 5.16 -5.80
C ASP A 101 4.58 4.01 -6.73
N HIS A 102 4.74 4.22 -8.04
CA HIS A 102 4.43 3.22 -9.07
C HIS A 102 5.19 3.54 -10.35
N THR A 103 5.28 2.55 -11.24
CA THR A 103 5.85 2.72 -12.58
C THR A 103 4.72 2.95 -13.56
N LYS A 104 4.73 4.07 -14.29
CA LYS A 104 3.77 4.31 -15.37
C LYS A 104 4.35 3.72 -16.66
N VAL A 105 3.63 2.79 -17.27
CA VAL A 105 4.05 2.07 -18.48
C VAL A 105 3.07 2.38 -19.58
N THR A 106 3.52 2.99 -20.67
CA THR A 106 2.69 3.21 -21.86
C THR A 106 3.00 2.14 -22.88
N LEU A 107 2.01 1.29 -23.18
CA LEU A 107 2.10 0.23 -24.16
C LEU A 107 1.26 0.54 -25.39
N GLU A 108 1.74 0.13 -26.56
CA GLU A 108 0.98 0.06 -27.79
C GLU A 108 0.67 -1.41 -28.09
N PHE A 109 -0.61 -1.77 -28.06
CA PHE A 109 -1.08 -3.10 -28.46
C PHE A 109 -2.40 -2.96 -29.22
N ASN A 110 -2.58 -3.79 -30.27
CA ASN A 110 -3.73 -3.70 -31.19
C ASN A 110 -3.97 -2.28 -31.75
N GLY A 111 -2.88 -1.55 -32.07
CA GLY A 111 -2.94 -0.19 -32.62
C GLY A 111 -3.43 0.89 -31.66
N SER A 112 -3.68 0.55 -30.39
CA SER A 112 -4.15 1.47 -29.36
C SER A 112 -3.06 1.71 -28.31
N LYS A 113 -2.90 2.98 -27.89
CA LYS A 113 -1.97 3.36 -26.83
C LYS A 113 -2.67 3.37 -25.49
N ILE A 114 -2.17 2.59 -24.54
CA ILE A 114 -2.77 2.42 -23.22
C ILE A 114 -1.71 2.68 -22.15
N ALA A 115 -2.04 3.54 -21.19
CA ALA A 115 -1.20 3.84 -20.05
C ALA A 115 -1.60 2.95 -18.86
N LEU A 116 -0.69 2.11 -18.42
CA LEU A 116 -0.88 1.16 -17.33
C LEU A 116 -0.03 1.58 -16.12
N GLU A 117 -0.54 1.29 -14.93
CA GLU A 117 0.21 1.39 -13.69
C GLU A 117 0.80 0.02 -13.34
N ALA A 118 2.12 -0.04 -13.26
CA ALA A 118 2.88 -1.20 -12.84
C ALA A 118 3.52 -0.95 -11.46
N ARG A 119 3.98 -2.01 -10.81
CA ARG A 119 4.64 -1.91 -9.50
C ARG A 119 5.96 -1.11 -9.59
N PRO A 120 6.44 -0.51 -8.49
CA PRO A 120 7.72 0.21 -8.49
C PRO A 120 8.90 -0.60 -9.03
N TYR A 121 9.06 -1.85 -8.59
CA TYR A 121 10.16 -2.68 -9.07
C TYR A 121 10.07 -3.00 -10.57
N SER A 122 8.89 -2.83 -11.19
CA SER A 122 8.71 -3.11 -12.62
C SER A 122 9.52 -2.19 -13.50
N TYR A 123 9.82 -0.97 -13.06
CA TYR A 123 10.72 -0.08 -13.78
C TYR A 123 12.05 -0.75 -14.13
N PHE A 124 12.68 -1.44 -13.17
CA PHE A 124 14.05 -1.95 -13.34
C PHE A 124 14.18 -3.07 -14.37
N TYR A 125 13.14 -3.89 -14.58
CA TYR A 125 13.18 -4.93 -15.61
C TYR A 125 12.55 -4.49 -16.94
N LEU A 126 11.75 -3.42 -16.94
CA LEU A 126 11.07 -2.94 -18.14
C LEU A 126 11.89 -1.91 -18.90
N GLN A 127 12.70 -1.08 -18.20
CA GLN A 127 13.35 0.12 -18.77
C GLN A 127 14.12 -0.12 -20.09
N ASP A 128 14.69 -1.32 -20.27
CA ASP A 128 15.53 -1.67 -21.42
C ASP A 128 14.77 -2.50 -22.48
N LYS A 129 13.45 -2.67 -22.32
CA LYS A 129 12.63 -3.50 -23.21
C LYS A 129 11.84 -2.61 -24.17
N SER A 130 12.01 -2.84 -25.47
CA SER A 130 11.21 -2.18 -26.53
C SER A 130 9.94 -2.96 -26.89
N LYS A 131 9.91 -4.26 -26.60
CA LYS A 131 8.78 -5.16 -26.87
C LYS A 131 8.59 -6.14 -25.72
N LEU A 132 7.35 -6.51 -25.45
CA LEU A 132 6.97 -7.42 -24.36
C LEU A 132 5.91 -8.39 -24.87
N GLN A 133 6.07 -9.68 -24.56
CA GLN A 133 4.97 -10.63 -24.69
C GLN A 133 4.11 -10.53 -23.45
N ILE A 134 2.94 -9.90 -23.58
CA ILE A 134 2.04 -9.69 -22.46
C ILE A 134 0.84 -10.62 -22.56
N ASN A 135 0.36 -11.08 -21.42
CA ASN A 135 -0.93 -11.71 -21.30
C ASN A 135 -1.91 -10.66 -20.75
N ALA A 136 -2.78 -10.15 -21.62
CA ALA A 136 -3.61 -8.98 -21.35
C ALA A 136 -5.10 -9.26 -21.53
N GLY A 137 -5.92 -8.53 -20.77
CA GLY A 137 -7.37 -8.59 -20.85
C GLY A 137 -8.01 -7.24 -20.57
N ALA A 138 -9.33 -7.19 -20.76
CA ALA A 138 -10.16 -6.04 -20.43
C ALA A 138 -11.23 -6.43 -19.41
N SER A 139 -11.41 -5.62 -18.38
CA SER A 139 -12.40 -5.82 -17.33
C SER A 139 -13.81 -5.44 -17.79
N PHE A 140 -14.85 -5.71 -16.99
CA PHE A 140 -16.21 -5.30 -17.38
C PHE A 140 -16.41 -3.78 -17.28
N LEU A 141 -15.64 -3.12 -16.40
CA LEU A 141 -15.62 -1.66 -16.28
C LEU A 141 -14.75 -0.97 -17.33
N GLY A 142 -14.18 -1.72 -18.28
CA GLY A 142 -13.33 -1.19 -19.35
C GLY A 142 -11.88 -0.96 -18.95
N ASN A 143 -11.44 -1.47 -17.80
CA ASN A 143 -10.03 -1.39 -17.39
C ASN A 143 -9.19 -2.44 -18.11
N HIS A 144 -8.01 -2.05 -18.58
CA HIS A 144 -7.05 -3.00 -19.13
C HIS A 144 -6.16 -3.54 -18.02
N TYR A 145 -5.86 -4.83 -18.06
CA TYR A 145 -4.97 -5.46 -17.09
C TYR A 145 -4.00 -6.42 -17.78
N VAL A 146 -2.82 -6.57 -17.19
CA VAL A 146 -1.75 -7.47 -17.64
C VAL A 146 -1.43 -8.43 -16.50
N THR A 147 -1.60 -9.72 -16.74
CA THR A 147 -1.37 -10.79 -15.75
C THR A 147 0.08 -11.28 -15.77
N SER A 148 0.72 -11.27 -16.94
CA SER A 148 2.12 -11.69 -17.12
C SER A 148 2.78 -10.92 -18.25
N THR A 149 4.07 -10.63 -18.11
CA THR A 149 4.90 -9.94 -19.11
C THR A 149 5.87 -10.85 -19.86
N GLY A 150 5.78 -12.17 -19.67
CA GLY A 150 6.69 -13.14 -20.31
C GLY A 150 8.15 -13.04 -19.83
N ILE A 151 8.46 -12.10 -18.94
CA ILE A 151 9.80 -11.89 -18.37
C ILE A 151 10.12 -12.99 -17.36
N ALA A 152 11.35 -13.50 -17.44
CA ALA A 152 11.85 -14.55 -16.58
C ALA A 152 11.78 -14.17 -15.09
N SER A 153 11.46 -15.14 -14.25
CA SER A 153 11.35 -14.95 -12.79
C SER A 153 12.66 -14.44 -12.15
N GLN A 154 13.81 -14.80 -12.71
CA GLN A 154 15.13 -14.34 -12.25
C GLN A 154 15.34 -12.84 -12.49
N GLU A 155 14.98 -12.32 -13.67
CA GLU A 155 15.02 -10.88 -13.96
C GLU A 155 14.10 -10.10 -13.00
N LYS A 156 12.91 -10.64 -12.71
CA LYS A 156 11.99 -10.05 -11.73
C LYS A 156 12.55 -10.05 -10.31
N ALA A 157 13.25 -11.11 -9.91
CA ALA A 157 13.88 -11.19 -8.59
C ALA A 157 15.02 -10.18 -8.46
N SER A 158 15.88 -10.06 -9.48
CA SER A 158 16.93 -9.05 -9.54
C SER A 158 16.35 -7.62 -9.45
N ALA A 159 15.28 -7.34 -10.20
CA ALA A 159 14.59 -6.05 -10.13
C ALA A 159 13.98 -5.74 -8.75
N ARG A 160 13.43 -6.75 -8.05
CA ARG A 160 12.97 -6.59 -6.67
C ARG A 160 14.12 -6.26 -5.73
N TRP A 161 15.28 -6.87 -5.95
CA TRP A 161 16.48 -6.59 -5.16
C TRP A 161 16.99 -5.16 -5.39
N LEU A 162 17.12 -4.73 -6.65
CA LEU A 162 17.50 -3.35 -7.00
C LEU A 162 16.54 -2.31 -6.41
N HIS A 163 15.23 -2.61 -6.43
CA HIS A 163 14.24 -1.75 -5.77
C HIS A 163 14.42 -1.71 -4.25
N LEU A 164 14.75 -2.84 -3.61
CA LEU A 164 15.01 -2.89 -2.18
C LEU A 164 16.27 -2.09 -1.81
N GLU A 165 17.33 -2.17 -2.62
CA GLU A 165 18.55 -1.38 -2.44
C GLU A 165 18.27 0.12 -2.56
N ASP A 166 17.54 0.56 -3.59
CA ASP A 166 17.11 1.96 -3.75
C ASP A 166 16.25 2.42 -2.55
N TRP A 167 15.33 1.57 -2.10
CA TRP A 167 14.50 1.87 -0.92
C TRP A 167 15.33 2.00 0.36
N ALA A 168 16.25 1.07 0.62
CA ALA A 168 17.12 1.08 1.78
C ALA A 168 18.05 2.29 1.79
N TYR A 169 18.61 2.64 0.63
CA TYR A 169 19.45 3.83 0.48
C TYR A 169 18.68 5.11 0.81
N ARG A 170 17.45 5.28 0.30
CA ARG A 170 16.59 6.43 0.60
C ARG A 170 16.21 6.49 2.08
N HIS A 171 16.00 5.35 2.71
CA HIS A 171 15.61 5.24 4.12
C HIS A 171 16.78 4.95 5.06
N ARG A 172 18.02 5.27 4.66
CA ARG A 172 19.23 5.06 5.48
C ARG A 172 19.15 5.65 6.89
N TRP A 173 18.35 6.70 7.08
CA TRP A 173 18.09 7.32 8.38
C TRP A 173 17.38 6.37 9.37
N LEU A 174 16.60 5.39 8.89
CA LEU A 174 16.05 4.33 9.75
C LEU A 174 17.18 3.52 10.41
N GLY A 175 18.26 3.24 9.68
CA GLY A 175 19.44 2.59 10.23
C GLY A 175 20.09 3.40 11.36
N VAL A 176 20.15 4.74 11.20
CA VAL A 176 20.64 5.66 12.24
C VAL A 176 19.74 5.60 13.47
N ILE A 177 18.41 5.63 13.30
CA ILE A 177 17.46 5.52 14.40
C ILE A 177 17.62 4.19 15.16
N ILE A 178 17.74 3.08 14.44
CA ILE A 178 17.98 1.75 15.03
C ILE A 178 19.29 1.75 15.82
N LEU A 179 20.36 2.30 15.25
CA LEU A 179 21.66 2.38 15.90
C LEU A 179 21.62 3.25 17.16
N CYS A 180 20.94 4.40 17.12
CA CYS A 180 20.70 5.25 18.29
C CYS A 180 19.89 4.51 19.37
N MET A 181 18.89 3.70 19.01
CA MET A 181 18.15 2.88 19.97
C MET A 181 19.03 1.81 20.63
N ILE A 182 19.84 1.09 19.84
CA ILE A 182 20.78 0.09 20.39
C ILE A 182 21.79 0.78 21.33
N ALA A 183 22.34 1.93 20.92
CA ALA A 183 23.25 2.70 21.74
C ALA A 183 22.57 3.19 23.04
N GLY A 184 21.34 3.69 22.97
CA GLY A 184 20.55 4.11 24.13
C GLY A 184 20.30 2.96 25.11
N VAL A 185 19.95 1.77 24.61
CA VAL A 185 19.79 0.56 25.42
C VAL A 185 21.13 0.17 26.08
N ALA A 186 22.23 0.18 25.33
CA ALA A 186 23.56 -0.14 25.85
C ALA A 186 24.02 0.87 26.92
N ILE A 187 23.78 2.17 26.72
CA ILE A 187 24.05 3.23 27.69
C ILE A 187 23.22 3.03 28.95
N LYS A 188 21.92 2.73 28.82
CA LYS A 188 21.05 2.43 29.97
C LYS A 188 21.64 1.31 30.81
N PHE A 189 21.99 0.18 30.20
CA PHE A 189 22.55 -0.96 30.94
C PHE A 189 23.93 -0.69 31.56
N LYS A 190 24.74 0.20 30.96
CA LYS A 190 26.08 0.53 31.47
C LYS A 190 26.06 1.57 32.58
N PHE A 191 25.23 2.60 32.46
CA PHE A 191 25.26 3.79 33.31
C PHE A 191 24.07 3.89 34.28
N PHE A 192 22.97 3.17 34.04
CA PHE A 192 21.77 3.17 34.88
C PHE A 192 21.36 1.74 35.25
N PRO A 193 22.17 1.03 36.06
CA PRO A 193 21.80 -0.30 36.53
C PRO A 193 20.54 -0.23 37.41
N ASP A 194 19.60 -1.15 37.21
CA ASP A 194 18.31 -1.20 37.94
C ASP A 194 18.50 -1.38 39.46
N LYS A 195 19.71 -1.75 39.90
CA LYS A 195 20.11 -1.82 41.32
C LYS A 195 21.48 -1.18 41.54
N PRO A 196 21.61 -0.22 42.48
CA PRO A 196 22.90 0.37 42.82
C PRO A 196 23.81 -0.68 43.47
N GLY A 197 25.04 -0.85 42.94
CA GLY A 197 26.08 -1.72 43.51
C GLY A 197 26.26 -3.09 42.83
N GLU A 198 25.38 -3.50 41.90
CA GLU A 198 25.58 -4.72 41.12
C GLU A 198 26.43 -4.46 39.87
N LYS A 199 27.42 -5.34 39.59
CA LYS A 199 28.19 -5.28 38.33
C LYS A 199 27.25 -5.56 37.15
N PRO A 200 27.32 -4.77 36.06
CA PRO A 200 26.45 -4.97 34.91
C PRO A 200 26.66 -6.36 34.34
N ARG A 201 25.59 -7.17 34.32
CA ARG A 201 25.63 -8.50 33.69
C ARG A 201 25.80 -8.31 32.18
N PRO A 202 26.80 -8.94 31.54
CA PRO A 202 26.94 -8.86 30.09
C PRO A 202 25.73 -9.53 29.44
N ILE A 203 24.89 -8.72 28.79
CA ILE A 203 23.77 -9.22 28.01
C ILE A 203 24.32 -9.65 26.65
N GLY A 204 24.12 -10.91 26.28
CA GLY A 204 24.55 -11.41 24.98
C GLY A 204 23.89 -10.64 23.83
N PHE A 205 24.64 -10.45 22.73
CA PHE A 205 24.21 -9.70 21.54
C PHE A 205 22.79 -10.04 21.07
N TRP A 206 22.44 -11.34 21.04
CA TRP A 206 21.10 -11.82 20.66
C TRP A 206 19.97 -11.32 21.56
N LYS A 207 20.21 -11.15 22.87
CA LYS A 207 19.23 -10.61 23.80
C LYS A 207 19.05 -9.10 23.61
N ILE A 208 20.12 -8.37 23.31
CA ILE A 208 20.05 -6.94 22.97
C ILE A 208 19.27 -6.77 21.65
N MET A 209 19.56 -7.59 20.65
CA MET A 209 18.87 -7.57 19.37
C MET A 209 17.38 -7.94 19.52
N GLY A 210 17.06 -8.97 20.31
CA GLY A 210 15.68 -9.34 20.62
C GLY A 210 14.92 -8.23 21.37
N LEU A 211 15.56 -7.57 22.34
CA LEU A 211 14.99 -6.43 23.05
C LEU A 211 14.74 -5.25 22.09
N THR A 212 15.71 -4.97 21.21
CA THR A 212 15.61 -3.87 20.23
C THR A 212 14.48 -4.14 19.23
N MET A 213 14.36 -5.37 18.74
CA MET A 213 13.24 -5.79 17.87
C MET A 213 11.90 -5.70 18.61
N GLY A 214 11.85 -6.10 19.88
CA GLY A 214 10.67 -5.94 20.72
C GLY A 214 10.26 -4.48 20.90
N ILE A 215 11.22 -3.57 21.12
CA ILE A 215 10.98 -2.13 21.21
C ILE A 215 10.51 -1.56 19.87
N LEU A 216 11.16 -1.91 18.77
CA LEU A 216 10.74 -1.50 17.42
C LEU A 216 9.32 -1.96 17.10
N MET A 217 8.98 -3.21 17.44
CA MET A 217 7.65 -3.76 17.25
C MET A 217 6.62 -3.06 18.14
N ALA A 218 6.97 -2.77 19.40
CA ALA A 218 6.12 -1.98 20.29
C ALA A 218 5.91 -0.55 19.78
N ILE A 219 6.96 0.13 19.30
CA ILE A 219 6.85 1.46 18.67
C ILE A 219 5.99 1.38 17.42
N ALA A 220 6.16 0.37 16.56
CA ALA A 220 5.34 0.19 15.37
C ALA A 220 3.86 -0.01 15.74
N VAL A 221 3.57 -0.80 16.78
CA VAL A 221 2.21 -0.99 17.30
C VAL A 221 1.65 0.29 17.90
N VAL A 222 2.45 1.04 18.66
CA VAL A 222 2.05 2.34 19.24
C VAL A 222 1.82 3.38 18.15
N LEU A 223 2.68 3.46 17.14
CA LEU A 223 2.49 4.34 15.99
C LEU A 223 1.26 3.93 15.20
N TYR A 224 1.02 2.64 15.00
CA TYR A 224 -0.19 2.14 14.36
C TYR A 224 -1.46 2.48 15.17
N ALA A 225 -1.42 2.33 16.49
CA ALA A 225 -2.50 2.72 17.39
C ALA A 225 -2.69 4.25 17.42
N ALA A 226 -1.62 5.03 17.45
CA ALA A 226 -1.65 6.48 17.39
C ALA A 226 -2.17 6.97 16.03
N LEU A 227 -1.83 6.29 14.94
CA LEU A 227 -2.38 6.53 13.61
C LEU A 227 -3.88 6.23 13.62
N LEU A 228 -4.32 5.11 14.19
CA LEU A 228 -5.74 4.79 14.35
C LEU A 228 -6.48 5.83 15.20
N ILE A 229 -5.88 6.29 16.30
CA ILE A 229 -6.43 7.37 17.14
C ILE A 229 -6.46 8.67 16.35
N TYR A 230 -5.41 9.01 15.61
CA TYR A 230 -5.35 10.21 14.77
C TYR A 230 -6.44 10.19 13.68
N PHE A 231 -6.61 9.06 12.99
CA PHE A 231 -7.70 8.85 12.04
C PHE A 231 -9.06 8.97 12.72
N LYS A 232 -9.21 8.42 13.94
CA LYS A 232 -10.48 8.43 14.69
C LYS A 232 -10.82 9.79 15.31
N PHE A 233 -9.85 10.64 15.63
CA PHE A 233 -10.08 11.88 16.37
C PHE A 233 -9.79 13.17 15.61
N PHE A 234 -8.82 13.18 14.67
CA PHE A 234 -8.37 14.40 13.99
C PHE A 234 -8.80 14.48 12.52
N MET A 235 -8.78 13.36 11.78
CA MET A 235 -9.43 13.32 10.46
C MET A 235 -10.96 13.36 10.53
N THR A 236 -11.53 13.06 11.70
CA THR A 236 -12.96 13.14 12.00
C THR A 236 -13.44 14.52 12.46
N ARG A 237 -12.53 15.50 12.60
CA ARG A 237 -12.81 16.84 13.16
C ARG A 237 -12.70 17.99 12.14
N ASN A 238 -12.40 17.69 10.88
CA ASN A 238 -12.55 18.59 9.74
C ASN A 238 -13.61 18.01 8.79
#